data_AF-A0A959QAW9-F1
#
_entry.id   AF-A0A959QAW9-F1
#
_cell.length_a   1.000
_cell.length_b   1.000
_cell.length_c   1.000
_cell.angle_alpha   90.00
_cell.angle_beta   90.00
_cell.angle_gamma   90.00
#
_symmetry.space_group_name_H-M   'P 1'
#
loop_
_entity.id
_entity.type
_entity.pdbx_description
1 polymer ?
#
loop_
_entity_poly.entity_id
_entity_poly.type
_entity_poly.pdbx_seq_one_letter_code
_entity_poly.pdbx_strand_id
1 'polypeptide(L)'
;MPHFTWTYVGGVGDNHHVGLFHGKRTGHVLIHCDRRVIVVDFSVLEDKTYSFFINEELCEVRLERRGDRFYYTFHINTEVDTPRNKARKQIERKHWKQTLLFFAGFLGLTLLVMLGIQWFYSPGKRADDHSALLAREGRQTTATVRIDSLASPPVLTYHFIAGNQAYDGRRDLDFSIPSRLLNGMPVQSGDEFQVSYLPRKPDIHQLEYQLPSDQQVARYKQRALDRHLELHPDEMAAMVRCSLEVAFALKGVAALADFYFQEKSPSENFHHNRLSFSRLIRDLPFQEKVKEECY
;
A
#
# COMPACT_ATOMS: atom_id res chain seq x y z
N MET A 1 -66.20 18.44 -2.64
CA MET A 1 -65.96 17.92 -1.28
C MET A 1 -64.91 16.83 -1.40
N PRO A 2 -63.82 16.85 -0.63
CA PRO A 2 -62.80 15.80 -0.71
C PRO A 2 -63.33 14.47 -0.16
N HIS A 3 -63.18 13.43 -0.98
CA HIS A 3 -63.41 12.05 -0.62
C HIS A 3 -62.11 11.29 -0.87
N PHE A 4 -61.53 10.70 0.17
CA PHE A 4 -60.31 9.92 0.09
C PHE A 4 -60.60 8.47 0.41
N THR A 5 -59.88 7.56 -0.24
CA THR A 5 -60.00 6.14 0.01
C THR A 5 -58.60 5.53 0.03
N TRP A 6 -58.32 4.75 1.06
CA TRP A 6 -57.13 3.93 1.17
C TRP A 6 -57.52 2.47 1.25
N THR A 7 -56.64 1.61 0.75
CA THR A 7 -56.78 0.17 0.89
C THR A 7 -55.78 -0.27 1.94
N TYR A 8 -56.27 -0.73 3.08
CA TYR A 8 -55.49 -1.46 4.05
C TYR A 8 -55.27 -2.87 3.50
N VAL A 9 -54.00 -3.27 3.37
CA VAL A 9 -53.61 -4.60 2.89
C VAL A 9 -53.14 -5.42 4.09
N GLY A 10 -53.99 -6.34 4.54
CA GLY A 10 -53.74 -7.23 5.67
C GLY A 10 -52.97 -8.49 5.26
N GLY A 11 -53.36 -9.62 5.84
CA GLY A 11 -52.87 -10.95 5.42
C GLY A 11 -53.47 -11.37 4.08
N VAL A 12 -53.22 -12.63 3.66
CA VAL A 12 -53.76 -13.17 2.40
C VAL A 12 -55.30 -13.10 2.42
N GLY A 13 -55.88 -12.27 1.55
CA GLY A 13 -57.33 -12.09 1.39
C GLY A 13 -57.98 -11.08 2.34
N ASP A 14 -57.21 -10.41 3.20
CA ASP A 14 -57.71 -9.55 4.28
C ASP A 14 -57.52 -8.06 3.93
N ASN A 15 -58.20 -7.59 2.89
CA ASN A 15 -58.12 -6.21 2.42
C ASN A 15 -59.35 -5.41 2.86
N HIS A 16 -59.11 -4.22 3.42
CA HIS A 16 -60.16 -3.34 3.92
C HIS A 16 -60.10 -1.96 3.24
N HIS A 17 -61.27 -1.41 2.88
CA HIS A 17 -61.37 -0.09 2.25
C HIS A 17 -61.73 0.97 3.28
N VAL A 18 -60.76 1.83 3.59
CA VAL A 18 -60.93 2.95 4.51
C VAL A 18 -61.28 4.19 3.71
N GLY A 19 -62.48 4.74 3.91
CA GLY A 19 -62.91 5.98 3.31
C GLY A 19 -62.95 7.12 4.31
N LEU A 20 -62.56 8.31 3.86
CA LEU A 20 -62.66 9.56 4.60
C LEU A 20 -63.44 10.57 3.77
N PHE A 21 -64.47 11.14 4.37
CA PHE A 21 -65.14 12.33 3.89
C PHE A 21 -64.85 13.48 4.84
N HIS A 22 -64.46 14.64 4.29
CA HIS A 22 -64.25 15.86 5.07
C HIS A 22 -64.83 17.10 4.39
N GLY A 23 -65.83 17.73 5.02
CA GLY A 23 -66.43 18.96 4.55
C GLY A 23 -65.56 20.19 4.86
N LYS A 24 -64.68 20.61 3.94
CA LYS A 24 -63.73 21.74 4.15
C LYS A 24 -64.36 23.02 4.75
N ARG A 25 -65.62 23.34 4.44
CA ARG A 25 -66.33 24.53 4.95
C ARG A 25 -67.12 24.29 6.22
N THR A 26 -67.60 23.06 6.44
CA THR A 26 -68.48 22.69 7.55
C THR A 26 -67.75 21.93 8.66
N GLY A 27 -66.52 21.50 8.41
CA GLY A 27 -65.71 20.67 9.31
C GLY A 27 -66.30 19.27 9.57
N HIS A 28 -67.23 18.80 8.74
CA HIS A 28 -67.86 17.49 8.95
C HIS A 28 -66.93 16.37 8.49
N VAL A 29 -66.56 15.48 9.40
CA VAL A 29 -65.70 14.32 9.15
C VAL A 29 -66.51 13.03 9.28
N LEU A 30 -66.34 12.13 8.31
CA LEU A 30 -66.87 10.78 8.36
C LEU A 30 -65.75 9.82 7.93
N ILE A 31 -65.44 8.84 8.79
CA ILE A 31 -64.52 7.75 8.45
C ILE A 31 -65.30 6.44 8.44
N HIS A 32 -65.12 5.64 7.39
CA HIS A 32 -65.73 4.32 7.29
C HIS A 32 -64.70 3.27 6.87
N CYS A 33 -64.95 2.01 7.23
CA CYS A 33 -64.20 0.84 6.77
C CYS A 33 -65.18 -0.19 6.21
N ASP A 34 -65.00 -0.60 4.95
CA ASP A 34 -65.88 -1.54 4.23
C ASP A 34 -67.37 -1.24 4.41
N ARG A 35 -67.74 0.04 4.21
CA ARG A 35 -69.11 0.57 4.32
C ARG A 35 -69.67 0.65 5.75
N ARG A 36 -68.90 0.31 6.78
CA ARG A 36 -69.26 0.55 8.19
C ARG A 36 -68.66 1.87 8.67
N VAL A 37 -69.50 2.76 9.18
CA VAL A 37 -69.05 4.04 9.77
C VAL A 37 -68.32 3.75 11.08
N ILE A 38 -67.09 4.26 11.20
CA ILE A 38 -66.25 4.14 12.39
C ILE A 38 -66.27 5.43 13.20
N VAL A 39 -66.17 6.58 12.51
CA VAL A 39 -66.12 7.91 13.14
C VAL A 39 -67.06 8.86 12.43
N VAL A 40 -67.80 9.64 13.21
CA VAL A 40 -68.52 10.84 12.77
C VAL A 40 -68.08 11.97 13.70
N ASP A 41 -67.68 13.09 13.13
CA ASP A 41 -67.26 14.26 13.91
C ASP A 41 -67.64 15.55 13.17
N PHE A 42 -67.92 16.60 13.93
CA PHE A 42 -68.42 17.86 13.38
C PHE A 42 -67.50 19.01 13.76
N SER A 43 -67.45 20.05 12.92
CA SER A 43 -66.68 21.27 13.18
C SER A 43 -65.17 21.07 13.31
N VAL A 44 -64.60 20.09 12.62
CA VAL A 44 -63.15 19.83 12.57
C VAL A 44 -62.51 20.79 11.56
N LEU A 45 -61.96 21.90 12.05
CA LEU A 45 -61.32 22.94 11.23
C LEU A 45 -59.80 23.05 11.44
N GLU A 46 -59.24 22.14 12.24
CA GLU A 46 -57.84 22.08 12.64
C GLU A 46 -57.30 20.64 12.52
N ASP A 47 -56.03 20.47 12.86
CA ASP A 47 -55.35 19.18 12.82
C ASP A 47 -56.01 18.19 13.79
N LYS A 48 -56.28 16.97 13.30
CA LYS A 48 -56.89 15.92 14.12
C LYS A 48 -56.48 14.54 13.66
N THR A 49 -56.22 13.67 14.63
CA THR A 49 -55.90 12.26 14.38
C THR A 49 -57.00 11.39 14.96
N TYR A 50 -57.48 10.44 14.16
CA TYR A 50 -58.44 9.43 14.56
C TYR A 50 -57.78 8.07 14.54
N SER A 51 -57.82 7.38 15.66
CA SER A 51 -57.26 6.04 15.81
C SER A 51 -58.37 5.01 15.93
N PHE A 52 -58.28 3.91 15.18
CA PHE A 52 -59.21 2.80 15.24
C PHE A 52 -58.52 1.50 14.85
N PHE A 53 -59.08 0.37 15.27
CA PHE A 53 -58.52 -0.94 14.92
C PHE A 53 -59.12 -1.46 13.61
N ILE A 54 -58.23 -1.98 12.75
CA ILE A 54 -58.60 -2.91 11.69
C ILE A 54 -57.96 -4.25 12.07
N ASN A 55 -58.79 -5.23 12.39
CA ASN A 55 -58.35 -6.50 12.97
C ASN A 55 -57.46 -6.26 14.21
N GLU A 56 -56.18 -6.65 14.15
CA GLU A 56 -55.21 -6.48 15.24
C GLU A 56 -54.23 -5.31 15.02
N GLU A 57 -54.45 -4.45 14.02
CA GLU A 57 -53.61 -3.28 13.76
C GLU A 57 -54.33 -1.99 14.14
N LEU A 58 -53.64 -1.15 14.93
CA LEU A 58 -54.09 0.20 15.21
C LEU A 58 -53.78 1.07 13.99
N CYS A 59 -54.82 1.59 13.37
CA CYS A 59 -54.73 2.46 12.22
C CYS A 59 -55.09 3.89 12.61
N GLU A 60 -54.46 4.85 11.95
CA GLU A 60 -54.63 6.27 12.20
C GLU A 60 -54.97 6.99 10.90
N VAL A 61 -56.04 7.79 10.92
CA VAL A 61 -56.33 8.77 9.89
C VAL A 61 -55.99 10.14 10.45
N ARG A 62 -55.03 10.83 9.82
CA ARG A 62 -54.58 12.16 10.24
C ARG A 62 -55.06 13.21 9.26
N LEU A 63 -55.66 14.26 9.79
CA LEU A 63 -56.02 15.49 9.10
C LEU A 63 -54.99 16.54 9.51
N GLU A 64 -54.26 17.09 8.55
CA GLU A 64 -53.27 18.15 8.78
C GLU A 64 -53.64 19.38 7.95
N ARG A 65 -53.85 20.52 8.61
CA ARG A 65 -54.12 21.80 7.99
C ARG A 65 -52.80 22.52 7.73
N ARG A 66 -52.50 22.76 6.46
CA ARG A 66 -51.35 23.58 6.04
C ARG A 66 -51.88 24.79 5.27
N GLY A 67 -52.00 25.91 5.98
CA GLY A 67 -52.66 27.13 5.47
C GLY A 67 -54.16 26.91 5.21
N ASP A 68 -54.59 27.16 3.98
CA ASP A 68 -55.99 27.00 3.54
C ASP A 68 -56.31 25.61 2.97
N ARG A 69 -55.43 24.62 3.14
CA ARG A 69 -55.62 23.26 2.63
C ARG A 69 -55.48 22.23 3.74
N PHE A 70 -56.21 21.13 3.59
CA PHE A 70 -56.10 19.95 4.42
C PHE A 70 -55.41 18.83 3.65
N TYR A 71 -54.53 18.12 4.34
CA TYR A 71 -53.85 16.91 3.90
C TYR A 71 -54.34 15.75 4.75
N TYR A 72 -54.44 14.59 4.13
CA TYR A 72 -55.02 13.41 4.73
C TYR A 72 -54.06 12.25 4.56
N THR A 73 -53.72 11.59 5.66
CA THR A 73 -52.86 10.42 5.65
C THR A 73 -53.50 9.28 6.41
N PHE A 74 -53.24 8.07 5.94
CA PHE A 74 -53.59 6.83 6.61
C PHE A 74 -52.29 6.13 7.00
N HIS A 75 -52.11 5.86 8.29
CA HIS A 75 -50.91 5.26 8.83
C HIS A 75 -51.26 4.06 9.72
N ILE A 76 -50.48 2.99 9.60
CA ILE A 76 -50.57 1.84 10.52
C ILE A 76 -49.58 2.10 11.64
N ASN A 77 -50.07 2.22 12.87
CA ASN A 77 -49.21 2.46 14.03
C ASN A 77 -48.49 1.16 14.41
N THR A 78 -47.21 1.08 14.06
CA THR A 78 -46.36 -0.09 14.29
C THR A 78 -45.66 -0.08 15.64
N GLU A 79 -45.80 1.00 16.41
CA GLU A 79 -45.10 1.21 17.68
C GLU A 79 -45.89 0.66 18.86
N VAL A 80 -47.22 0.80 18.81
CA VAL A 80 -48.15 0.33 19.85
C VAL A 80 -48.09 -1.18 20.02
N ASP A 81 -48.30 -1.64 21.24
CA ASP A 81 -48.19 -3.05 21.62
C ASP A 81 -49.39 -3.89 21.16
N THR A 82 -49.50 -4.15 19.87
CA THR A 82 -50.48 -5.09 19.30
C THR A 82 -49.86 -6.47 19.06
N PRO A 83 -50.65 -7.56 19.04
CA PRO A 83 -50.13 -8.91 18.78
C PRO A 83 -49.37 -9.00 17.44
N ARG A 84 -49.87 -8.31 16.41
CA ARG A 84 -49.24 -8.24 15.08
C ARG A 84 -47.92 -7.47 15.09
N ASN A 85 -47.82 -6.37 15.83
CA ASN A 85 -46.56 -5.64 16.01
C ASN A 85 -45.53 -6.46 16.80
N LYS A 86 -45.95 -7.26 17.79
CA LYS A 86 -45.07 -8.21 18.51
C LYS A 86 -44.48 -9.26 17.57
N ALA A 87 -45.33 -9.87 16.72
CA ALA A 87 -44.88 -10.87 15.75
C ALA A 87 -43.86 -10.27 14.76
N ARG A 88 -44.11 -9.06 14.25
CA ARG A 88 -43.19 -8.33 13.37
C ARG A 88 -41.82 -8.12 14.03
N LYS A 89 -41.81 -7.61 15.27
CA LYS A 89 -40.56 -7.38 16.04
C LYS A 89 -39.77 -8.68 16.28
N GLN A 90 -40.43 -9.83 16.47
CA GLN A 90 -39.75 -11.12 16.63
C GLN A 90 -39.07 -11.57 15.34
N ILE A 91 -39.75 -11.43 14.20
CA ILE A 91 -39.21 -11.76 12.87
C ILE A 91 -38.02 -10.86 12.55
N GLU A 92 -38.15 -9.54 12.77
CA GLU A 92 -37.05 -8.58 12.58
C GLU A 92 -35.82 -8.91 13.42
N ARG A 93 -36.00 -9.28 14.70
CA ARG A 93 -34.89 -9.72 15.56
C ARG A 93 -34.19 -10.97 15.03
N LYS A 94 -34.94 -11.91 14.44
CA LYS A 94 -34.35 -13.12 13.84
C LYS A 94 -33.54 -12.77 12.60
N HIS A 95 -34.10 -11.96 11.70
CA HIS A 95 -33.39 -11.53 10.49
C HIS A 95 -32.17 -10.68 10.82
N TRP A 96 -32.24 -9.78 11.81
CA TRP A 96 -31.09 -9.01 12.26
C TRP A 96 -29.94 -9.89 12.72
N LYS A 97 -30.22 -10.92 13.54
CA LYS A 97 -29.21 -11.89 13.98
C LYS A 97 -28.61 -12.67 12.81
N GLN A 98 -29.43 -13.09 11.86
CA GLN A 98 -28.97 -13.79 10.65
C GLN A 98 -28.06 -12.92 9.79
N THR A 99 -28.45 -11.65 9.56
CA THR A 99 -27.66 -10.67 8.83
C THR A 99 -26.31 -10.44 9.51
N LEU A 100 -26.28 -10.27 10.83
CA LEU A 100 -25.04 -10.08 11.59
C LEU A 100 -24.10 -11.29 11.47
N LEU A 101 -24.64 -12.51 11.60
CA LEU A 101 -23.88 -13.75 11.43
C LEU A 101 -23.30 -13.90 10.03
N PHE A 102 -24.07 -13.55 9.00
CA PHE A 102 -23.61 -13.60 7.61
C PHE A 102 -22.42 -12.65 7.37
N PHE A 103 -22.54 -11.39 7.81
CA PHE A 103 -21.46 -10.42 7.67
C PHE A 103 -20.21 -10.80 8.47
N ALA A 104 -20.37 -11.30 9.70
CA ALA A 104 -19.25 -11.78 10.50
C ALA A 104 -18.51 -12.96 9.82
N GLY A 105 -19.24 -13.92 9.27
CA GLY A 105 -18.66 -15.04 8.53
C GLY A 105 -17.90 -14.61 7.28
N PHE A 106 -18.46 -13.67 6.50
CA PHE A 106 -17.82 -13.12 5.31
C PHE A 106 -16.52 -12.38 5.65
N LEU A 107 -16.54 -11.54 6.70
CA LEU A 107 -15.36 -10.82 7.16
C LEU A 107 -14.26 -11.79 7.66
N GLY A 108 -14.64 -12.83 8.39
CA GLY A 108 -13.70 -13.86 8.85
C GLY A 108 -13.01 -14.60 7.69
N LEU A 109 -13.78 -14.97 6.66
CA LEU A 109 -13.25 -15.67 5.48
C LEU A 109 -12.27 -14.78 4.68
N THR A 110 -12.63 -13.52 4.45
CA THR A 110 -11.77 -12.58 3.73
C THR A 110 -10.45 -12.34 4.46
N LEU A 111 -10.49 -12.21 5.79
CA LEU A 111 -9.29 -12.05 6.62
C LEU A 111 -8.39 -13.31 6.57
N LEU A 112 -8.96 -14.51 6.61
CA LEU A 112 -8.20 -15.76 6.45
C LEU A 112 -7.51 -15.85 5.08
N VAL A 113 -8.21 -15.47 4.00
CA VAL A 113 -7.62 -15.45 2.65
C VAL A 113 -6.47 -14.45 2.57
N MET A 114 -6.63 -13.24 3.10
CA MET A 114 -5.56 -12.24 3.13
C MET A 114 -4.34 -12.74 3.91
N LEU A 115 -4.53 -13.36 5.09
CA LEU A 115 -3.44 -13.94 5.87
C LEU A 115 -2.73 -15.08 5.11
N GLY A 116 -3.48 -15.94 4.41
CA GLY A 116 -2.91 -17.01 3.58
C GLY A 116 -2.07 -16.47 2.42
N ILE A 117 -2.55 -15.43 1.74
CA ILE A 117 -1.81 -14.73 0.68
C ILE A 117 -0.53 -14.12 1.27
N GLN A 118 -0.62 -13.37 2.37
CA GLN A 118 0.55 -12.76 2.99
C GLN A 118 1.61 -13.78 3.42
N TRP A 119 1.19 -14.95 3.93
CA TRP A 119 2.11 -16.03 4.27
C TRP A 119 2.79 -16.65 3.04
N PHE A 120 2.04 -16.88 1.96
CA PHE A 120 2.56 -17.47 0.72
C PHE A 120 3.46 -16.51 -0.07
N TYR A 121 3.13 -15.22 -0.06
CA TYR A 121 3.85 -14.19 -0.81
C TYR A 121 4.91 -13.45 0.01
N SER A 122 5.14 -13.82 1.28
CA SER A 122 6.22 -13.29 2.11
C SER A 122 7.59 -13.47 1.40
N PRO A 123 8.20 -12.39 0.88
CA PRO A 123 9.40 -12.48 0.05
C PRO A 123 10.67 -12.81 0.86
N GLY A 124 10.62 -12.66 2.19
CA GLY A 124 11.77 -12.83 3.08
C GLY A 124 12.32 -14.26 3.14
N LYS A 125 11.46 -15.29 3.01
CA LYS A 125 11.93 -16.68 3.14
C LYS A 125 12.70 -17.21 1.93
N ARG A 126 12.51 -16.65 0.72
CA ARG A 126 13.19 -17.13 -0.51
C ARG A 126 14.60 -16.54 -0.67
N ALA A 127 14.81 -15.28 -0.28
CA ALA A 127 16.11 -14.62 -0.41
C ALA A 127 17.13 -15.15 0.61
N ASP A 128 16.69 -15.40 1.86
CA ASP A 128 17.53 -15.98 2.91
C ASP A 128 17.94 -17.42 2.59
N ASP A 129 17.05 -18.20 1.98
CA ASP A 129 17.35 -19.58 1.56
C ASP A 129 18.37 -19.60 0.40
N HIS A 130 18.21 -18.72 -0.60
CA HIS A 130 19.15 -18.66 -1.73
C HIS A 130 20.56 -18.20 -1.32
N SER A 131 20.67 -17.17 -0.47
CA SER A 131 21.98 -16.70 0.01
C SER A 131 22.69 -17.75 0.87
N ALA A 132 21.95 -18.45 1.74
CA ALA A 132 22.49 -19.55 2.53
C ALA A 132 22.93 -20.75 1.65
N LEU A 133 22.17 -21.07 0.60
CA LEU A 133 22.53 -22.10 -0.37
C LEU A 133 23.77 -21.72 -1.17
N LEU A 134 23.86 -20.46 -1.65
CA LEU A 134 25.05 -19.95 -2.34
C LEU A 134 26.28 -19.93 -1.44
N ALA A 135 26.13 -19.61 -0.14
CA ALA A 135 27.25 -19.64 0.80
C ALA A 135 27.82 -21.06 1.02
N ARG A 136 27.00 -22.11 0.89
CA ARG A 136 27.41 -23.50 1.11
C ARG A 136 27.90 -24.21 -0.14
N GLU A 137 27.24 -23.97 -1.28
CA GLU A 137 27.45 -24.72 -2.53
C GLU A 137 27.77 -23.83 -3.73
N GLY A 138 27.76 -22.51 -3.55
CA GLY A 138 27.99 -21.56 -4.63
C GLY A 138 29.40 -21.63 -5.19
N ARG A 139 29.51 -21.36 -6.49
CA ARG A 139 30.78 -21.03 -7.16
C ARG A 139 30.77 -19.57 -7.54
N GLN A 140 31.97 -19.01 -7.65
CA GLN A 140 32.16 -17.64 -8.08
C GLN A 140 32.72 -17.59 -9.51
N THR A 141 32.29 -16.57 -10.24
CA THR A 141 32.86 -16.18 -11.53
C THR A 141 32.72 -14.68 -11.69
N THR A 142 33.34 -14.10 -12.71
CA THR A 142 33.21 -12.68 -13.01
C THR A 142 31.97 -12.42 -13.87
N ALA A 143 31.17 -11.46 -13.42
CA ALA A 143 30.05 -10.90 -14.16
C ALA A 143 30.39 -9.48 -14.63
N THR A 144 29.92 -9.13 -15.82
CA THR A 144 30.05 -7.78 -16.36
C THR A 144 28.69 -7.09 -16.38
N VAL A 145 28.67 -5.85 -15.92
CA VAL A 145 27.46 -5.05 -15.71
C VAL A 145 27.12 -4.22 -16.94
N ARG A 146 25.83 -4.06 -17.21
CA ARG A 146 25.25 -3.14 -18.20
C ARG A 146 24.13 -2.35 -17.56
N ILE A 147 24.27 -1.03 -17.57
CA ILE A 147 23.27 -0.08 -17.08
C ILE A 147 22.46 0.41 -18.27
N ASP A 148 21.14 0.23 -18.21
CA ASP A 148 20.21 0.83 -19.16
C ASP A 148 19.67 2.14 -18.57
N SER A 149 20.30 3.25 -18.94
CA SER A 149 19.93 4.59 -18.47
C SER A 149 18.67 5.16 -19.12
N LEU A 150 18.18 4.53 -20.20
CA LEU A 150 16.96 4.95 -20.91
C LEU A 150 15.70 4.35 -20.28
N ALA A 151 15.84 3.31 -19.46
CA ALA A 151 14.74 2.75 -18.68
C ALA A 151 14.36 3.68 -17.51
N SER A 152 13.07 3.71 -17.15
CA SER A 152 12.56 4.45 -15.98
C SER A 152 11.83 3.49 -15.03
N PRO A 153 12.42 3.11 -13.88
CA PRO A 153 13.76 3.49 -13.40
C PRO A 153 14.90 2.83 -14.21
N PRO A 154 16.13 3.36 -14.15
CA PRO A 154 17.26 2.74 -14.84
C PRO A 154 17.52 1.34 -14.28
N VAL A 155 17.86 0.40 -15.16
CA VAL A 155 17.96 -1.03 -14.84
C VAL A 155 19.41 -1.47 -14.90
N LEU A 156 19.87 -2.18 -13.87
CA LEU A 156 21.14 -2.89 -13.89
C LEU A 156 20.92 -4.32 -14.34
N THR A 157 21.57 -4.67 -15.43
CA THR A 157 21.71 -6.06 -15.89
C THR A 157 23.15 -6.49 -15.74
N TYR A 158 23.39 -7.76 -15.47
CA TYR A 158 24.74 -8.32 -15.46
C TYR A 158 24.74 -9.66 -16.16
N HIS A 159 25.82 -9.94 -16.87
CA HIS A 159 26.00 -11.18 -17.61
C HIS A 159 27.21 -11.93 -17.07
N PHE A 160 27.10 -13.25 -16.98
CA PHE A 160 28.19 -14.12 -16.55
C PHE A 160 28.14 -15.47 -17.24
N ILE A 161 29.26 -16.19 -17.23
CA ILE A 161 29.38 -17.52 -17.84
C ILE A 161 29.48 -18.55 -16.72
N ALA A 162 28.59 -19.53 -16.74
CA ALA A 162 28.65 -20.71 -15.87
C ALA A 162 28.76 -21.97 -16.74
N GLY A 163 29.91 -22.65 -16.66
CA GLY A 163 30.25 -23.72 -17.60
C GLY A 163 30.43 -23.16 -19.01
N ASN A 164 29.57 -23.59 -19.95
CA ASN A 164 29.58 -23.12 -21.35
C ASN A 164 28.32 -22.32 -21.72
N GLN A 165 27.54 -21.89 -20.73
CA GLN A 165 26.30 -21.16 -20.95
C GLN A 165 26.37 -19.77 -20.31
N ALA A 166 25.84 -18.78 -21.03
CA ALA A 166 25.67 -17.42 -20.53
C ALA A 166 24.37 -17.29 -19.75
N TYR A 167 24.42 -16.54 -18.65
CA TYR A 167 23.30 -16.24 -17.78
C TYR A 167 23.23 -14.74 -17.54
N ASP A 168 22.01 -14.22 -17.46
CA ASP A 168 21.74 -12.82 -17.22
C ASP A 168 20.96 -12.64 -15.92
N GLY A 169 21.41 -11.70 -15.10
CA GLY A 169 20.68 -11.23 -13.95
C GLY A 169 20.15 -9.81 -14.16
N ARG A 170 19.00 -9.54 -13.56
CA ARG A 170 18.39 -8.21 -13.53
C ARG A 170 18.13 -7.79 -12.09
N ARG A 171 18.52 -6.56 -11.76
CA ARG A 171 18.14 -5.87 -10.52
C ARG A 171 17.66 -4.48 -10.89
N ASP A 172 16.47 -4.14 -10.42
CA ASP A 172 16.01 -2.76 -10.48
C ASP A 172 16.86 -1.96 -9.49
N LEU A 173 17.49 -0.89 -9.98
CA LEU A 173 18.24 0.04 -9.14
C LEU A 173 17.27 1.09 -8.61
N ASP A 174 17.13 1.17 -7.30
CA ASP A 174 16.45 2.29 -6.68
C ASP A 174 17.41 3.49 -6.67
N PHE A 175 17.24 4.40 -7.63
CA PHE A 175 18.08 5.60 -7.82
C PHE A 175 17.72 6.77 -6.88
N SER A 176 16.89 6.56 -5.85
CA SER A 176 16.41 7.66 -5.01
C SER A 176 17.48 8.40 -4.20
N ILE A 177 18.72 7.92 -4.12
CA ILE A 177 19.91 8.59 -3.57
C ILE A 177 21.09 8.04 -4.40
N PRO A 178 22.09 8.84 -4.85
CA PRO A 178 23.02 8.46 -5.92
C PRO A 178 23.44 7.00 -5.80
N SER A 179 23.07 6.23 -6.83
CA SER A 179 23.30 4.80 -6.99
C SER A 179 24.74 4.45 -6.65
N ARG A 180 24.95 4.07 -5.39
CA ARG A 180 26.25 3.72 -4.84
C ARG A 180 26.17 2.27 -4.43
N LEU A 181 27.08 1.47 -4.95
CA LEU A 181 27.32 0.15 -4.41
C LEU A 181 27.68 0.28 -2.93
N LEU A 182 27.47 -0.78 -2.14
CA LEU A 182 27.99 -0.84 -0.78
C LEU A 182 29.52 -0.62 -0.73
N ASN A 183 30.24 -0.82 -1.85
CA ASN A 183 31.68 -0.58 -1.97
C ASN A 183 32.07 0.91 -2.11
N GLY A 184 31.09 1.82 -2.25
CA GLY A 184 31.29 3.26 -2.31
C GLY A 184 31.57 3.84 -3.70
N MET A 185 32.04 3.06 -4.67
CA MET A 185 32.40 3.55 -6.01
C MET A 185 31.19 3.65 -6.97
N PRO A 186 31.22 4.57 -7.97
CA PRO A 186 30.19 4.65 -8.99
C PRO A 186 30.23 3.43 -9.92
N VAL A 187 29.05 2.93 -10.30
CA VAL A 187 28.90 1.84 -11.28
C VAL A 187 28.79 2.40 -12.68
N GLN A 188 29.50 1.81 -13.62
CA GLN A 188 29.41 2.10 -15.05
C GLN A 188 29.18 0.81 -15.84
N SER A 189 28.58 0.93 -17.02
CA SER A 189 28.51 -0.19 -17.97
C SER A 189 29.92 -0.68 -18.32
N GLY A 190 30.11 -1.99 -18.33
CA GLY A 190 31.41 -2.64 -18.47
C GLY A 190 32.13 -2.89 -17.16
N ASP A 191 31.61 -2.41 -16.01
CA ASP A 191 32.20 -2.74 -14.72
C ASP A 191 32.03 -4.24 -14.38
N GLU A 192 33.04 -4.80 -13.71
CA GLU A 192 33.14 -6.23 -13.44
C GLU A 192 33.12 -6.54 -11.93
N PHE A 193 32.27 -7.49 -11.53
CA PHE A 193 32.14 -7.94 -10.14
C PHE A 193 32.05 -9.46 -10.06
N GLN A 194 32.34 -10.02 -8.89
CA GLN A 194 32.09 -11.43 -8.65
C GLN A 194 30.58 -11.70 -8.62
N VAL A 195 30.17 -12.84 -9.15
CA VAL A 195 28.83 -13.39 -9.01
C VAL A 195 28.92 -14.77 -8.39
N SER A 196 28.16 -14.99 -7.32
CA SER A 196 27.97 -16.28 -6.70
C SER A 196 26.80 -16.98 -7.38
N TYR A 197 26.98 -18.21 -7.88
CA TYR A 197 25.91 -18.99 -8.53
C TYR A 197 25.94 -20.46 -8.10
N LEU A 198 24.79 -21.14 -8.16
CA LEU A 198 24.71 -22.57 -7.84
C LEU A 198 25.08 -23.43 -9.06
N PRO A 199 26.14 -24.27 -9.01
CA PRO A 199 26.62 -24.98 -10.21
C PRO A 199 25.60 -25.94 -10.84
N ARG A 200 24.73 -26.53 -10.01
CA ARG A 200 23.68 -27.47 -10.47
C ARG A 200 22.44 -26.75 -11.01
N LYS A 201 22.26 -25.46 -10.70
CA LYS A 201 21.14 -24.64 -11.14
C LYS A 201 21.57 -23.16 -11.21
N PRO A 202 22.30 -22.75 -12.26
CA PRO A 202 22.92 -21.42 -12.29
C PRO A 202 21.93 -20.25 -12.32
N ASP A 203 20.63 -20.49 -12.58
CA ASP A 203 19.55 -19.50 -12.41
C ASP A 203 19.43 -18.95 -10.97
N ILE A 204 19.98 -19.69 -9.99
CA ILE A 204 20.18 -19.18 -8.62
C ILE A 204 21.55 -18.52 -8.58
N HIS A 205 21.56 -17.20 -8.68
CA HIS A 205 22.79 -16.40 -8.69
C HIS A 205 22.62 -15.04 -8.00
N GLN A 206 23.72 -14.47 -7.54
CA GLN A 206 23.78 -13.20 -6.82
C GLN A 206 25.06 -12.43 -7.18
N LEU A 207 24.89 -11.20 -7.64
CA LEU A 207 26.00 -10.28 -7.91
C LEU A 207 26.55 -9.73 -6.59
N GLU A 208 27.86 -9.87 -6.37
CA GLU A 208 28.57 -9.44 -5.17
C GLU A 208 29.21 -8.07 -5.40
N TYR A 209 28.43 -7.00 -5.24
CA TYR A 209 28.88 -5.63 -5.48
C TYR A 209 30.10 -5.19 -4.65
N GLN A 210 30.36 -5.87 -3.53
CA GLN A 210 31.50 -5.60 -2.65
C GLN A 210 32.81 -6.24 -3.16
N LEU A 211 32.72 -7.13 -4.15
CA LEU A 211 33.84 -7.91 -4.68
C LEU A 211 34.04 -7.57 -6.17
N PRO A 212 34.64 -6.42 -6.51
CA PRO A 212 35.06 -6.15 -7.89
C PRO A 212 36.12 -7.16 -8.36
N SER A 213 36.24 -7.36 -9.69
CA SER A 213 37.37 -8.10 -10.25
C SER A 213 38.69 -7.32 -10.05
N ASP A 214 39.85 -8.00 -10.13
CA ASP A 214 41.15 -7.32 -10.04
C ASP A 214 41.31 -6.25 -11.12
N GLN A 215 40.78 -6.52 -12.32
CA GLN A 215 40.74 -5.56 -13.42
C GLN A 215 39.85 -4.36 -13.07
N GLN A 216 38.71 -4.59 -12.43
CA GLN A 216 37.84 -3.51 -11.99
C GLN A 216 38.46 -2.67 -10.86
N VAL A 217 39.22 -3.29 -9.94
CA VAL A 217 39.99 -2.56 -8.92
C VAL A 217 41.01 -1.64 -9.58
N ALA A 218 41.73 -2.11 -10.61
CA ALA A 218 42.67 -1.28 -11.36
C ALA A 218 41.95 -0.09 -12.04
N ARG A 219 40.75 -0.31 -12.61
CA ARG A 219 39.93 0.77 -13.16
C ARG A 219 39.48 1.76 -12.08
N TYR A 220 39.10 1.30 -10.89
CA TYR A 220 38.74 2.17 -9.77
C TYR A 220 39.91 3.02 -9.28
N LYS A 221 41.11 2.44 -9.19
CA LYS A 221 42.33 3.20 -8.88
C LYS A 221 42.60 4.28 -9.92
N GLN A 222 42.45 3.95 -11.20
CA GLN A 222 42.62 4.93 -12.28
C GLN A 222 41.58 6.05 -12.20
N ARG A 223 40.29 5.72 -11.99
CA ARG A 223 39.22 6.71 -11.82
C ARG A 223 39.47 7.65 -10.64
N ALA A 224 39.92 7.11 -9.51
CA ALA A 224 40.26 7.90 -8.32
C ALA A 224 41.48 8.81 -8.57
N LEU A 225 42.51 8.30 -9.26
CA LEU A 225 43.69 9.07 -9.66
C LEU A 225 43.32 10.23 -10.58
N ASP A 226 42.58 9.95 -11.67
CA ASP A 226 42.16 10.96 -12.63
C ASP A 226 41.34 12.05 -11.95
N ARG A 227 40.41 11.65 -11.07
CA ARG A 227 39.57 12.58 -10.31
C ARG A 227 40.37 13.44 -9.34
N HIS A 228 41.37 12.87 -8.68
CA HIS A 228 42.24 13.61 -7.76
C HIS A 228 43.10 14.64 -8.50
N LEU A 229 43.70 14.25 -9.63
CA LEU A 229 44.52 15.15 -10.43
C LEU A 229 43.70 16.25 -11.13
N GLU A 230 42.44 15.99 -11.46
CA GLU A 230 41.51 17.01 -11.93
C GLU A 230 41.28 18.11 -10.88
N LEU A 231 41.21 17.72 -9.60
CA LEU A 231 40.99 18.64 -8.47
C LEU A 231 42.29 19.30 -7.99
N HIS A 232 43.43 18.63 -8.14
CA HIS A 232 44.76 19.07 -7.68
C HIS A 232 45.80 18.93 -8.80
N PRO A 233 45.76 19.80 -9.83
CA PRO A 233 46.58 19.65 -11.04
C PRO A 233 48.09 19.81 -10.81
N ASP A 234 48.48 20.45 -9.69
CA ASP A 234 49.88 20.69 -9.34
C ASP A 234 50.55 19.47 -8.66
N GLU A 235 49.78 18.44 -8.30
CA GLU A 235 50.33 17.24 -7.68
C GLU A 235 50.94 16.27 -8.71
N MET A 236 52.03 15.61 -8.31
CA MET A 236 52.69 14.62 -9.16
C MET A 236 51.88 13.32 -9.23
N ALA A 237 51.43 12.95 -10.43
CA ALA A 237 50.64 11.73 -10.68
C ALA A 237 51.25 10.44 -10.09
N ALA A 238 52.59 10.32 -10.09
CA ALA A 238 53.27 9.17 -9.49
C ALA A 238 53.08 9.08 -7.96
N MET A 239 53.14 10.22 -7.28
CA MET A 239 52.96 10.31 -5.82
C MET A 239 51.50 10.04 -5.42
N VAL A 240 50.55 10.59 -6.17
CA VAL A 240 49.11 10.34 -5.97
C VAL A 240 48.79 8.87 -6.21
N ARG A 241 49.35 8.27 -7.27
CA ARG A 241 49.18 6.83 -7.55
C ARG A 241 49.70 5.97 -6.41
N CYS A 242 50.90 6.25 -5.91
CA CYS A 242 51.46 5.52 -4.77
C CYS A 242 50.58 5.70 -3.51
N SER A 243 50.11 6.91 -3.25
CA SER A 243 49.20 7.18 -2.12
C SER A 243 47.87 6.42 -2.23
N LEU A 244 47.31 6.29 -3.44
CA LEU A 244 46.11 5.50 -3.71
C LEU A 244 46.36 3.99 -3.49
N GLU A 245 47.53 3.48 -3.85
CA GLU A 245 47.94 2.10 -3.56
C GLU A 245 48.00 1.84 -2.06
N VAL A 246 48.63 2.74 -1.29
CA VAL A 246 48.67 2.67 0.17
C VAL A 246 47.26 2.75 0.76
N ALA A 247 46.43 3.67 0.29
CA ALA A 247 45.05 3.81 0.75
C ALA A 247 44.24 2.53 0.52
N PHE A 248 44.37 1.95 -0.68
CA PHE A 248 43.72 0.69 -1.03
C PHE A 248 44.22 -0.49 -0.19
N ALA A 249 45.53 -0.59 0.04
CA ALA A 249 46.10 -1.64 0.88
C ALA A 249 45.59 -1.58 2.32
N LEU A 250 45.33 -0.38 2.84
CA LEU A 250 44.85 -0.18 4.21
C LEU A 250 43.34 -0.34 4.38
N LYS A 251 42.53 0.18 3.45
CA LYS A 251 41.06 0.28 3.61
C LYS A 251 40.26 -0.21 2.41
N GLY A 252 40.91 -0.83 1.43
CA GLY A 252 40.27 -1.41 0.25
C GLY A 252 39.59 -0.37 -0.64
N VAL A 253 38.51 -0.80 -1.30
CA VAL A 253 37.75 0.02 -2.26
C VAL A 253 37.15 1.28 -1.64
N ALA A 254 36.80 1.23 -0.35
CA ALA A 254 36.27 2.37 0.39
C ALA A 254 37.24 3.57 0.40
N ALA A 255 38.55 3.29 0.49
CA ALA A 255 39.57 4.33 0.43
C ALA A 255 39.63 4.99 -0.96
N LEU A 256 39.45 4.21 -2.03
CA LEU A 256 39.38 4.75 -3.40
C LEU A 256 38.15 5.64 -3.58
N ALA A 257 37.03 5.28 -2.96
CA ALA A 257 35.83 6.10 -2.95
C ALA A 257 36.02 7.42 -2.19
N ASP A 258 36.78 7.41 -1.08
CA ASP A 258 37.14 8.64 -0.36
C ASP A 258 37.96 9.60 -1.25
N PHE A 259 38.92 9.09 -2.01
CA PHE A 259 39.66 9.88 -3.00
C PHE A 259 38.75 10.38 -4.13
N TYR A 260 37.86 9.53 -4.64
CA TYR A 260 36.98 9.87 -5.76
C TYR A 260 35.94 10.95 -5.40
N PHE A 261 35.44 10.97 -4.16
CA PHE A 261 34.41 11.91 -3.70
C PHE A 261 34.94 12.99 -2.75
N GLN A 262 36.24 13.27 -2.78
CA GLN A 262 36.93 14.19 -1.86
C GLN A 262 36.37 15.64 -1.85
N GLU A 263 35.66 16.05 -2.89
CA GLU A 263 35.04 17.37 -3.04
C GLU A 263 33.59 17.41 -2.55
N LYS A 264 32.95 16.25 -2.36
CA LYS A 264 31.53 16.17 -2.00
C LYS A 264 31.27 16.59 -0.56
N SER A 265 30.10 17.19 -0.34
CA SER A 265 29.57 17.42 1.01
C SER A 265 28.96 16.13 1.60
N PRO A 266 28.88 16.02 2.95
CA PRO A 266 28.17 14.91 3.60
C PRO A 266 26.70 14.76 3.18
N SER A 267 26.04 15.85 2.77
CA SER A 267 24.67 15.82 2.24
C SER A 267 24.58 15.22 0.84
N GLU A 268 25.60 15.44 0.00
CA GLU A 268 25.68 14.80 -1.32
C GLU A 268 26.16 13.35 -1.22
N ASN A 269 27.07 13.07 -0.29
CA ASN A 269 27.56 11.73 -0.02
C ASN A 269 27.86 11.50 1.46
N PHE A 270 26.95 10.82 2.15
CA PHE A 270 27.08 10.58 3.59
C PHE A 270 28.32 9.74 3.95
N HIS A 271 28.65 8.74 3.13
CA HIS A 271 29.73 7.79 3.43
C HIS A 271 31.11 8.25 2.95
N HIS A 272 31.19 8.78 1.72
CA HIS A 272 32.46 9.17 1.09
C HIS A 272 32.41 10.62 0.65
N ASN A 273 33.09 11.51 1.36
CA ASN A 273 33.02 12.95 1.16
C ASN A 273 34.32 13.62 1.62
N ARG A 274 34.36 14.95 1.55
CA ARG A 274 35.52 15.73 2.01
C ARG A 274 36.00 15.39 3.43
N LEU A 275 35.09 15.03 4.34
CA LEU A 275 35.43 14.70 5.72
C LEU A 275 36.02 13.30 5.85
N SER A 276 35.49 12.31 5.12
CA SER A 276 36.07 10.97 5.13
C SER A 276 37.43 10.95 4.44
N PHE A 277 37.59 11.68 3.34
CA PHE A 277 38.88 11.91 2.69
C PHE A 277 39.89 12.58 3.64
N SER A 278 39.50 13.70 4.26
CA SER A 278 40.37 14.39 5.23
C SER A 278 40.77 13.49 6.40
N ARG A 279 39.86 12.64 6.87
CA ARG A 279 40.14 11.64 7.91
C ARG A 279 41.14 10.59 7.43
N LEU A 280 41.00 10.11 6.18
CA LEU A 280 41.91 9.14 5.59
C LEU A 280 43.35 9.68 5.51
N ILE A 281 43.54 10.87 4.94
CA ILE A 281 44.88 11.45 4.75
C ILE A 281 45.55 11.92 6.05
N ARG A 282 44.76 12.10 7.11
CA ARG A 282 45.24 12.45 8.47
C ARG A 282 45.43 11.23 9.37
N ASP A 283 45.07 10.04 8.88
CA ASP A 283 45.19 8.80 9.63
C ASP A 283 46.67 8.44 9.77
N LEU A 284 47.14 8.22 11.00
CA LEU A 284 48.57 7.99 11.27
C LEU A 284 49.14 6.80 10.47
N PRO A 285 48.47 5.62 10.40
CA PRO A 285 48.97 4.50 9.60
C PRO A 285 49.09 4.81 8.10
N PHE A 286 48.22 5.68 7.58
CA PHE A 286 48.29 6.11 6.18
C PHE A 286 49.50 7.01 5.96
N GLN A 287 49.70 8.01 6.83
CA GLN A 287 50.82 8.95 6.71
C GLN A 287 52.18 8.26 6.83
N GLU A 288 52.30 7.31 7.76
CA GLU A 288 53.55 6.54 7.96
C GLU A 288 53.89 5.72 6.72
N LYS A 289 52.92 4.95 6.18
CA LYS A 289 53.13 4.15 4.97
C LYS A 289 53.39 4.99 3.74
N VAL A 290 52.68 6.09 3.54
CA VAL A 290 52.94 7.00 2.42
C VAL A 290 54.36 7.55 2.52
N LYS A 291 54.82 7.94 3.71
CA LYS A 291 56.19 8.42 3.91
C LYS A 291 57.25 7.34 3.65
N GLU A 292 56.96 6.09 3.96
CA GLU A 292 57.89 4.95 3.75
C GLU A 292 57.92 4.47 2.30
N GLU A 293 56.76 4.37 1.64
CA GLU A 293 56.61 3.71 0.35
C GLU A 293 56.62 4.69 -0.84
N CYS A 294 56.25 5.95 -0.62
CA CYS A 294 56.09 6.94 -1.70
C CYS A 294 57.15 8.05 -1.72
N TYR A 295 57.89 8.28 -0.64
CA TYR A 295 58.88 9.37 -0.50
C TYR A 295 60.31 8.87 -0.30
#